data_AF-A0A2Z5MXZ0-F1
#
_entry.id   AF-A0A2Z5MXZ0-F1
#
_cell.length_a   1.000
_cell.length_b   1.000
_cell.length_c   1.000
_cell.angle_alpha   90.00
_cell.angle_beta   90.00
_cell.angle_gamma   90.00
#
_symmetry.space_group_name_H-M   'P 1'
#
loop_
_entity.id
_entity.type
_entity.pdbx_description
1 polymer ?
#
loop_
_entity_poly.entity_id
_entity_poly.type
_entity_poly.pdbx_seq_one_letter_code
_entity_poly.pdbx_strand_id
1 'polypeptide(L)'
;MAECQGSQNLPSRQSFVAFASNSHTIAELERNQLSKWASEMNSKYPIQNWITVIGGASRNEIEPYQLATKRASAVAKTIIDDGLINAPIQINMQINPTNSTTESSAETREVTVQVSPGCPNNCCDGM
;
A
#
# COMPACT_ATOMS: atom_id res chain seq x y z
N MET A 1 3.71 -8.85 -38.94
CA MET A 1 4.26 -8.47 -37.62
C MET A 1 3.05 -8.10 -36.79
N ALA A 2 2.55 -9.04 -35.98
CA ALA A 2 1.35 -8.80 -35.19
C ALA A 2 1.73 -7.91 -34.01
N GLU A 3 1.21 -6.70 -34.03
CA GLU A 3 1.33 -5.71 -32.98
C GLU A 3 0.65 -6.31 -31.75
N CYS A 4 1.39 -6.49 -30.64
CA CYS A 4 0.79 -6.89 -29.37
C CYS A 4 -0.33 -5.90 -29.05
N GLN A 5 -1.59 -6.30 -29.26
CA GLN A 5 -2.74 -5.56 -28.77
C GLN A 5 -2.58 -5.46 -27.27
N GLY A 6 -2.20 -4.25 -26.83
CA GLY A 6 -1.27 -4.05 -25.72
C GLY A 6 -1.62 -4.77 -24.44
N SER A 7 -0.58 -5.28 -23.78
CA SER A 7 -0.58 -5.73 -22.39
C SER A 7 -1.45 -4.80 -21.53
N GLN A 8 -2.67 -5.21 -21.21
CA GLN A 8 -3.50 -4.43 -20.29
C GLN A 8 -2.92 -4.62 -18.89
N ASN A 9 -2.19 -3.62 -18.41
CA ASN A 9 -1.81 -3.53 -17.02
C ASN A 9 -3.09 -3.62 -16.18
N LEU A 10 -3.14 -4.61 -15.30
CA LEU A 10 -4.25 -4.76 -14.36
C LEU A 10 -4.31 -3.52 -13.44
N PRO A 11 -5.51 -3.08 -13.02
CA PRO A 11 -5.62 -1.92 -12.15
C PRO A 11 -4.88 -2.19 -10.84
N SER A 12 -4.21 -1.15 -10.33
CA SER A 12 -3.53 -1.22 -9.04
C SER A 12 -4.52 -1.58 -7.94
N ARG A 13 -4.13 -2.52 -7.07
CA ARG A 13 -4.91 -2.91 -5.90
C ARG A 13 -4.42 -2.12 -4.71
N GLN A 14 -5.35 -1.60 -3.93
CA GLN A 14 -5.04 -0.81 -2.75
C GLN A 14 -5.67 -1.45 -1.52
N SER A 15 -5.01 -1.32 -0.38
CA SER A 15 -5.52 -1.60 0.95
C SER A 15 -5.19 -0.43 1.86
N PHE A 16 -6.05 -0.16 2.82
CA PHE A 16 -5.97 0.99 3.71
C PHE A 16 -5.88 0.47 5.14
N VAL A 17 -4.93 1.00 5.90
CA VAL A 17 -4.69 0.62 7.30
C VAL A 17 -4.87 1.87 8.14
N ALA A 18 -5.94 1.92 8.94
CA ALA A 18 -6.26 3.06 9.78
C ALA A 18 -5.44 3.05 11.09
N PHE A 19 -5.02 4.23 11.53
CA PHE A 19 -4.30 4.41 12.79
C PHE A 19 -5.03 5.37 13.74
N ALA A 20 -4.90 5.09 15.03
CA ALA A 20 -5.30 6.02 16.08
C ALA A 20 -4.39 7.26 16.09
N SER A 21 -4.94 8.38 16.57
CA SER A 21 -4.23 9.65 16.71
C SER A 21 -2.92 9.50 17.48
N ASN A 22 -1.84 10.08 16.97
CA ASN A 22 -0.49 10.05 17.53
C ASN A 22 0.07 8.63 17.78
N SER A 23 -0.55 7.60 17.18
CA SER A 23 -0.15 6.21 17.31
C SER A 23 0.38 5.65 16.00
N HIS A 24 1.38 4.78 16.10
CA HIS A 24 1.94 3.99 15.01
C HIS A 24 1.70 2.48 15.21
N THR A 25 0.90 2.12 16.22
CA THR A 25 0.52 0.74 16.50
C THR A 25 -0.62 0.33 15.58
N ILE A 26 -0.41 -0.73 14.80
CA ILE A 26 -1.45 -1.35 13.97
C ILE A 26 -2.39 -2.13 14.90
N ALA A 27 -3.68 -1.84 14.86
CA ALA A 27 -4.68 -2.61 15.59
C ALA A 27 -4.74 -4.05 15.07
N GLU A 28 -5.07 -5.02 15.92
CA GLU A 28 -5.09 -6.44 15.54
C GLU A 28 -6.06 -6.73 14.38
N LEU A 29 -7.23 -6.07 14.37
CA LEU A 29 -8.19 -6.15 13.28
C LEU A 29 -7.58 -5.70 11.94
N GLU A 30 -6.90 -4.56 11.94
CA GLU A 30 -6.26 -3.98 10.75
C GLU A 30 -5.10 -4.86 10.27
N ARG A 31 -4.30 -5.41 11.21
CA ARG A 31 -3.24 -6.37 10.90
C ARG A 31 -3.81 -7.60 10.19
N ASN A 32 -4.85 -8.22 10.74
CA ASN A 32 -5.45 -9.42 10.18
C ASN A 32 -6.04 -9.17 8.78
N GLN A 33 -6.67 -8.01 8.57
CA GLN A 33 -7.17 -7.61 7.26
C GLN A 33 -6.03 -7.40 6.25
N LEU A 34 -4.95 -6.74 6.67
CA LEU A 34 -3.77 -6.52 5.85
C LEU A 34 -3.09 -7.83 5.44
N SER A 35 -2.88 -8.75 6.38
CA SER A 35 -2.25 -10.06 6.14
C SER A 35 -3.08 -10.91 5.17
N LYS A 36 -4.40 -10.93 5.35
CA LYS A 36 -5.32 -11.61 4.42
C LYS A 36 -5.22 -11.01 3.02
N TRP A 37 -5.25 -9.68 2.91
CA TRP A 37 -5.13 -8.99 1.63
C TRP A 37 -3.78 -9.27 0.95
N ALA A 38 -2.67 -9.23 1.70
CA ALA A 38 -1.33 -9.50 1.19
C ALA A 38 -1.22 -10.94 0.62
N SER A 39 -1.79 -11.91 1.32
CA SER A 39 -1.88 -13.31 0.86
C SER A 39 -2.70 -13.43 -0.42
N GLU A 40 -3.84 -12.74 -0.51
CA GLU A 40 -4.64 -12.70 -1.74
C GLU A 40 -3.88 -12.05 -2.91
N MET A 41 -3.12 -10.98 -2.65
CA MET A 41 -2.31 -10.33 -3.69
C MET A 41 -1.22 -11.25 -4.21
N ASN A 42 -0.52 -11.97 -3.34
CA ASN A 42 0.48 -12.96 -3.74
C ASN A 42 -0.12 -14.11 -4.55
N SER A 43 -1.31 -14.59 -4.18
CA SER A 43 -1.96 -15.69 -4.88
C SER A 43 -2.55 -15.28 -6.23
N LYS A 44 -3.20 -14.11 -6.31
CA LYS A 44 -3.89 -13.64 -7.52
C LYS A 44 -2.94 -12.92 -8.49
N TYR A 45 -1.89 -12.29 -7.97
CA TYR A 45 -0.94 -11.47 -8.71
C TYR A 45 0.49 -11.88 -8.35
N PRO A 46 0.96 -13.06 -8.81
CA PRO A 46 2.32 -13.52 -8.53
C PRO A 46 3.40 -12.67 -9.21
N ILE A 47 3.06 -12.03 -10.34
CA ILE A 47 3.92 -11.08 -11.04
C ILE A 47 3.51 -9.68 -10.61
N GLN A 48 4.37 -8.99 -9.86
CA GLN A 48 4.15 -7.64 -9.34
C GLN A 48 5.25 -6.72 -9.87
N ASN A 49 4.92 -5.47 -10.21
CA ASN A 49 5.89 -4.51 -10.73
C ASN A 49 6.48 -3.63 -9.62
N TRP A 50 5.61 -3.14 -8.72
CA TRP A 50 6.00 -2.37 -7.54
C TRP A 50 4.93 -2.46 -6.45
N ILE A 51 5.38 -2.35 -5.20
CA ILE A 51 4.53 -2.25 -4.02
C ILE A 51 4.80 -0.88 -3.40
N THR A 52 3.81 -0.01 -3.34
CA THR A 52 3.94 1.32 -2.73
C THR A 52 3.23 1.35 -1.39
N VAL A 53 3.93 1.81 -0.35
CA VAL A 53 3.38 2.04 0.99
C VAL A 53 3.41 3.54 1.25
N ILE A 54 2.23 4.15 1.36
CA ILE A 54 2.08 5.59 1.55
C ILE A 54 1.64 5.83 2.99
N GLY A 55 2.52 6.38 3.82
CA GLY A 55 2.18 6.74 5.20
C GLY A 55 1.48 8.07 5.30
N GLY A 56 0.26 8.07 5.83
CA GLY A 56 -0.53 9.26 6.14
C GLY A 56 -0.41 9.69 7.59
N ALA A 57 -0.28 10.99 7.80
CA ALA A 57 -0.51 11.62 9.09
C ALA A 57 -1.21 12.96 8.93
N SER A 58 -2.02 13.33 9.92
CA SER A 58 -2.62 14.66 9.96
C SER A 58 -1.57 15.68 10.42
N ARG A 59 -1.59 16.89 9.86
CA ARG A 59 -0.71 17.99 10.27
C ARG A 59 -0.85 18.36 11.76
N ASN A 60 -1.99 18.02 12.38
CA ASN A 60 -2.24 18.27 13.81
C ASN A 60 -1.64 17.20 14.75
N GLU A 61 -1.02 16.14 14.21
CA GLU A 61 -0.34 15.12 15.00
C GLU A 61 1.05 15.56 15.46
N ILE A 62 1.54 14.95 16.53
CA ILE A 62 2.88 15.21 17.06
C ILE A 62 3.90 14.63 16.09
N GLU A 63 4.79 15.48 15.58
CA GLU A 63 5.84 15.12 14.62
C GLU A 63 5.29 14.32 13.41
N PRO A 64 4.39 14.92 12.60
CA PRO A 64 3.55 14.18 11.67
C PRO A 64 4.35 13.43 10.59
N TYR A 65 5.49 13.97 10.17
CA TYR A 65 6.42 13.29 9.27
C TYR A 65 7.01 12.01 9.89
N GLN A 66 7.53 12.09 11.11
CA GLN A 66 8.08 10.92 11.79
C GLN A 66 7.00 9.88 12.07
N LEU A 67 5.79 10.34 12.41
CA LEU A 67 4.65 9.45 12.66
C LEU A 67 4.22 8.72 11.37
N ALA A 68 4.07 9.44 10.26
CA ALA A 68 3.78 8.85 8.95
C ALA A 68 4.84 7.82 8.54
N THR A 69 6.14 8.12 8.75
CA THR A 69 7.24 7.18 8.48
C THR A 69 7.15 5.93 9.37
N LYS A 70 6.89 6.09 10.68
CA LYS A 70 6.74 4.97 11.61
C LYS A 70 5.56 4.07 11.22
N ARG A 71 4.42 4.65 10.87
CA ARG A 71 3.24 3.92 10.38
C ARG A 71 3.53 3.15 9.10
N ALA A 72 4.09 3.81 8.09
CA ALA A 72 4.44 3.16 6.84
C ALA A 72 5.45 2.01 7.05
N SER A 73 6.44 2.21 7.92
CA SER A 73 7.42 1.18 8.26
C SER A 73 6.79 -0.03 8.96
N ALA A 74 5.84 0.19 9.88
CA ALA A 74 5.13 -0.89 10.56
C ALA A 74 4.29 -1.73 9.58
N VAL A 75 3.63 -1.06 8.63
CA VAL A 75 2.84 -1.72 7.59
C VAL A 75 3.74 -2.46 6.60
N ALA A 76 4.81 -1.82 6.13
CA ALA A 76 5.80 -2.44 5.26
C ALA A 76 6.39 -3.71 5.90
N LYS A 77 6.76 -3.64 7.19
CA LYS A 77 7.23 -4.82 7.93
C LYS A 77 6.19 -5.94 7.95
N THR A 78 4.91 -5.61 8.16
CA THR A 78 3.85 -6.61 8.24
C THR A 78 3.65 -7.30 6.88
N ILE A 79 3.55 -6.55 5.80
CA ILE A 79 3.39 -7.17 4.46
C ILE A 79 4.62 -7.99 4.04
N ILE A 80 5.83 -7.61 4.46
CA ILE A 80 7.05 -8.40 4.21
C ILE A 80 7.00 -9.72 5.01
N ASP A 81 6.59 -9.67 6.27
CA ASP A 81 6.44 -10.85 7.14
C ASP A 81 5.39 -11.82 6.58
N ASP A 82 4.31 -11.28 5.99
CA ASP A 82 3.29 -12.03 5.24
C ASP A 82 3.74 -12.49 3.84
N GLY A 83 4.98 -12.18 3.43
CA GLY A 83 5.58 -12.65 2.18
C GLY A 83 5.23 -11.85 0.94
N LEU A 84 4.69 -10.63 1.05
CA LEU A 84 4.45 -9.71 -0.07
C LEU A 84 5.79 -9.06 -0.51
N ILE A 85 6.66 -9.87 -1.10
CA ILE A 85 8.04 -9.50 -1.50
C ILE A 85 8.29 -9.72 -3.00
N ASN A 86 7.24 -9.96 -3.78
CA ASN A 86 7.33 -10.27 -5.22
C ASN A 86 7.73 -9.06 -6.09
N ALA A 87 7.88 -7.87 -5.50
CA ALA A 87 8.30 -6.65 -6.19
C ALA A 87 9.05 -5.68 -5.25
N PRO A 88 9.77 -4.69 -5.80
CA PRO A 88 10.37 -3.62 -5.01
C PRO A 88 9.32 -2.85 -4.20
N ILE A 89 9.63 -2.61 -2.92
CA ILE A 89 8.78 -1.83 -2.01
C ILE A 89 9.27 -0.38 -1.98
N GLN A 90 8.37 0.55 -2.25
CA GLN A 90 8.59 1.99 -2.17
C GLN A 90 7.80 2.57 -1.00
N ILE A 91 8.46 3.36 -0.15
CA ILE A 91 7.82 4.00 0.99
C ILE A 91 7.71 5.50 0.72
N ASN A 92 6.48 6.01 0.70
CA ASN A 92 6.15 7.41 0.50
C ASN A 92 5.43 7.96 1.74
N MET A 93 5.44 9.29 1.90
CA MET A 93 4.80 9.97 3.03
C MET A 93 3.87 11.06 2.51
N GLN A 94 2.69 11.18 3.13
CA GLN A 94 1.71 12.20 2.83
C GLN A 94 1.23 12.85 4.13
N ILE A 95 1.45 14.16 4.26
CA ILE A 95 0.96 14.94 5.42
C ILE A 95 -0.25 15.72 4.98
N ASN A 96 -1.41 15.34 5.53
CA ASN A 96 -2.69 15.91 5.13
C ASN A 96 -2.93 17.25 5.84
N PRO A 97 -3.34 18.30 5.10
CA PRO A 97 -3.60 19.62 5.65
C PRO A 97 -4.86 19.63 6.52
N THR A 98 -4.90 20.54 7.49
CA THR A 98 -5.98 20.66 8.48
C THR A 98 -7.32 21.17 7.90
N ASN A 99 -7.29 21.85 6.75
CA ASN A 99 -8.44 22.56 6.18
C ASN A 99 -9.17 21.80 5.05
N SER A 100 -8.82 20.54 4.81
CA SER A 100 -9.62 19.72 3.90
C SER A 100 -10.96 19.45 4.60
N THR A 101 -12.06 19.88 3.98
CA THR A 101 -13.45 19.66 4.45
C THR A 101 -13.79 18.18 4.69
N THR A 102 -12.89 17.27 4.31
CA THR A 102 -12.74 15.90 4.79
C THR A 102 -12.00 15.84 6.14
N GLU A 103 -12.54 16.49 7.18
CA GLU A 103 -12.17 16.23 8.58
C GLU A 103 -12.69 14.85 9.07
N SER A 104 -12.86 13.89 8.17
CA SER A 104 -13.16 12.49 8.51
C SER A 104 -11.88 11.82 9.02
N SER A 105 -11.68 12.00 10.32
CA SER A 105 -10.88 11.30 11.35
C SER A 105 -10.10 10.00 11.07
N ALA A 106 -10.28 9.30 9.95
CA ALA A 106 -9.55 8.08 9.56
C ALA A 106 -8.72 8.26 8.27
N GLU A 107 -9.26 8.98 7.27
CA GLU A 107 -8.63 9.16 5.94
C GLU A 107 -7.30 9.94 5.98
N THR A 108 -7.10 10.73 7.03
CA THR A 108 -5.86 11.50 7.20
C THR A 108 -4.77 10.75 7.97
N ARG A 109 -5.13 9.62 8.61
CA ARG A 109 -4.29 8.84 9.54
C ARG A 109 -4.18 7.39 9.11
N GLU A 110 -4.11 7.16 7.81
CA GLU A 110 -4.05 5.83 7.24
C GLU A 110 -2.74 5.59 6.50
N VAL A 111 -2.37 4.32 6.37
CA VAL A 111 -1.34 3.90 5.44
C VAL A 111 -2.01 3.20 4.27
N THR A 112 -1.76 3.68 3.06
CA THR A 112 -2.20 3.00 1.84
C THR A 112 -1.11 2.04 1.39
N VAL A 113 -1.46 0.77 1.21
CA VAL A 113 -0.61 -0.22 0.53
C VAL A 113 -1.17 -0.43 -0.87
N GLN A 114 -0.38 -0.14 -1.88
CA GLN A 114 -0.73 -0.31 -3.28
C GLN A 114 0.17 -1.37 -3.92
N VAL A 115 -0.43 -2.41 -4.48
CA VAL A 115 0.25 -3.38 -5.35
C VAL A 115 -0.10 -3.03 -6.78
N SER A 116 0.92 -2.78 -7.59
CA SER A 116 0.76 -2.73 -9.03
C SER A 116 1.10 -4.09 -9.63
N PRO A 117 0.09 -4.87 -10.04
CA PRO A 117 0.31 -6.12 -10.73
C PRO A 117 1.08 -5.89 -12.04
N GLY A 118 2.00 -6.80 -12.35
CA GLY A 118 2.67 -6.87 -13.66
C GLY A 118 1.85 -7.64 -14.68
N CYS A 119 2.38 -7.81 -15.90
CA CYS A 119 1.73 -8.60 -16.95
C CYS A 119 1.59 -10.07 -16.52
N PRO A 120 0.39 -10.69 -16.64
CA PRO A 120 0.20 -12.09 -16.28
C PRO A 120 0.92 -13.09 -17.21
N ASN A 121 1.21 -12.72 -18.46
CA ASN A 121 1.89 -13.57 -19.45
C ASN A 121 3.16 -12.90 -20.01
N ASN A 122 4.07 -12.51 -19.13
CA ASN A 122 5.43 -12.08 -19.46
C ASN A 122 5.55 -11.06 -20.63
N CYS A 123 4.55 -10.19 -20.82
CA CYS A 123 4.37 -9.21 -21.91
C CYS A 123 4.85 -9.58 -23.36
N CYS A 124 5.24 -10.83 -23.65
CA CYS A 124 5.98 -11.25 -24.86
C CYS A 124 6.02 -12.78 -25.07
N ASP A 125 5.20 -13.60 -24.40
CA ASP A 125 5.21 -15.04 -24.70
C ASP A 125 4.39 -15.31 -25.96
N GLY A 126 5.09 -15.30 -27.09
CA GLY A 126 4.54 -15.48 -28.43
C GLY A 126 5.53 -15.13 -29.53
N MET A 127 6.74 -15.72 -29.47
CA MET A 127 7.47 -16.07 -30.70
C MET A 127 7.10 -17.48 -31.10
#